data_AF-A0A6J0NKF6-F1
#
_entry.id   AF-A0A6J0NKF6-F1
#
_cell.length_a   1.000
_cell.length_b   1.000
_cell.length_c   1.000
_cell.angle_alpha   90.00
_cell.angle_beta   90.00
_cell.angle_gamma   90.00
#
_symmetry.space_group_name_H-M   'P 1'
#
loop_
_entity.id
_entity.type
_entity.pdbx_description
1 polymer ?
#
loop_
_entity_poly.entity_id
_entity_poly.type
_entity_poly.pdbx_seq_one_letter_code
_entity_poly.pdbx_strand_id
1 'polypeptide(L)'
;MGSKRGRSVISAIFIFFAMSCFDSISTTQVGMSDSDTFCISDHYVMQSYFTTQSSSLNELEFRSFLRLRQCSENISYEDAPPAVAMLQHRDITGEGSHRHLLTTIKLRPFHSKSQLHELVIVERLPLGVFADPFELHSLQQRRAFRDVSVFGDTDLEQPSIRSNRSVVEIHVEINGNGEISVKLPLHARYQPIGESGYSRVEFGEPDLFLCSRHVPKEEHEERRCLVLSVGRSKTQARSVVWEIPAGIRSHTEYVSVVTFVAAVLSAVSILVASVLSTKVESCKNTKQL
;
A
#
# COMPACT_ATOMS: atom_id res chain seq x y z
N MET A 1 -9.17 -63.76 29.33
CA MET A 1 -8.54 -63.54 30.65
C MET A 1 -7.08 -63.19 30.42
N GLY A 2 -6.65 -62.00 30.84
CA GLY A 2 -5.30 -61.50 30.60
C GLY A 2 -5.17 -60.03 31.01
N SER A 3 -5.32 -59.78 32.31
CA SER A 3 -5.10 -58.47 32.93
C SER A 3 -3.61 -58.15 32.99
N LYS A 4 -3.17 -57.03 32.39
CA LYS A 4 -1.91 -56.37 32.76
C LYS A 4 -2.09 -54.85 32.83
N ARG A 5 -2.21 -54.44 34.09
CA ARG A 5 -2.14 -53.10 34.66
C ARG A 5 -0.73 -52.53 34.46
N GLY A 6 -0.61 -51.30 33.95
CA GLY A 6 0.70 -50.69 33.70
C GLY A 6 0.66 -49.17 33.56
N ARG A 7 0.54 -48.49 34.71
CA ARG A 7 1.05 -47.15 35.06
C ARG A 7 0.78 -45.96 34.12
N SER A 8 -0.25 -45.21 34.53
CA SER A 8 -0.40 -43.76 34.39
C SER A 8 0.82 -43.00 34.93
N VAL A 9 1.36 -42.06 34.14
CA VAL A 9 2.21 -40.97 34.61
C VAL A 9 1.65 -39.68 33.99
N ILE A 10 0.72 -39.07 34.71
CA ILE A 10 0.22 -37.72 34.42
C ILE A 10 1.29 -36.76 34.94
N SER A 11 2.04 -36.13 34.03
CA SER A 11 2.97 -35.07 34.38
C SER A 11 2.17 -33.77 34.55
N ALA A 12 1.80 -33.47 35.80
CA ALA A 12 1.20 -32.19 36.16
C ALA A 12 2.29 -31.12 36.25
N ILE A 13 2.34 -30.22 35.27
CA ILE A 13 3.17 -29.01 35.33
C ILE A 13 2.32 -27.93 36.00
N PHE A 14 2.61 -27.68 37.28
CA PHE A 14 2.17 -26.49 38.00
C PHE A 14 3.14 -25.35 37.67
N ILE A 15 2.65 -24.29 37.00
CA ILE A 15 3.36 -23.02 36.94
C ILE A 15 2.43 -21.93 37.44
N PHE A 16 2.97 -21.18 38.41
CA PHE A 16 2.34 -20.21 39.29
C PHE A 16 1.62 -19.07 38.56
N PHE A 17 0.38 -18.81 38.97
CA PHE A 17 -0.30 -17.54 38.75
C PHE A 17 0.33 -16.49 39.68
N ALA A 18 1.10 -15.55 39.12
CA ALA A 18 1.43 -14.31 39.81
C ALA A 18 0.25 -13.35 39.64
N MET A 19 -0.56 -13.20 40.69
CA MET A 19 -1.51 -12.12 40.84
C MET A 19 -0.73 -10.83 41.15
N SER A 20 -0.59 -9.97 40.15
CA SER A 20 -0.18 -8.58 40.34
C SER A 20 -1.44 -7.71 40.29
N CYS A 21 -1.91 -7.28 41.46
CA CYS A 21 -2.79 -6.11 41.59
C CYS A 21 -1.92 -4.83 41.66
N PHE A 22 -2.52 -3.70 41.25
CA PHE A 22 -1.99 -2.32 41.19
C PHE A 22 -1.07 -2.04 39.97
N ASP A 23 -1.29 -1.03 39.13
CA ASP A 23 -2.08 0.20 39.22
C ASP A 23 -2.84 0.50 37.91
N SER A 24 -4.01 1.13 38.03
CA SER A 24 -4.62 1.86 36.92
C SER A 24 -3.72 3.04 36.56
N ILE A 25 -2.88 2.85 35.55
CA ILE A 25 -2.10 3.96 34.98
C ILE A 25 -3.10 4.86 34.25
N SER A 26 -3.42 5.96 34.94
CA SER A 26 -3.97 7.18 34.41
C SER A 26 -3.48 7.44 33.00
N THR A 27 -4.42 7.72 32.10
CA THR A 27 -4.22 8.19 30.74
C THR A 27 -3.30 9.40 30.75
N THR A 28 -2.00 9.19 30.59
CA THR A 28 -1.10 10.27 30.19
C THR A 28 -1.31 10.47 28.70
N GLN A 29 -2.07 11.52 28.38
CA GLN A 29 -1.92 12.20 27.11
C GLN A 29 -0.42 12.48 26.95
N VAL A 30 0.25 11.73 26.08
CA VAL A 30 1.58 12.09 25.63
C VAL A 30 1.39 13.33 24.76
N GLY A 31 1.61 14.49 25.34
CA GLY A 31 1.84 15.71 24.59
C GLY A 31 3.03 15.46 23.67
N MET A 32 2.78 15.38 22.37
CA MET A 32 3.82 15.35 21.34
C MET A 32 4.44 16.75 21.31
N SER A 33 5.50 16.93 22.09
CA SER A 33 6.27 18.17 22.21
C SER A 33 7.56 18.04 21.41
N ASP A 34 7.45 18.04 20.08
CA ASP A 34 8.39 18.70 19.15
C ASP A 34 7.79 18.57 17.75
N SER A 35 7.42 19.69 17.14
CA SER A 35 6.93 19.73 15.77
C SER A 35 8.12 19.60 14.82
N ASP A 36 8.52 18.36 14.48
CA ASP A 36 9.59 18.08 13.51
C ASP A 36 9.24 18.77 12.17
N THR A 37 9.91 19.89 11.90
CA THR A 37 9.78 20.65 10.66
C THR A 37 11.03 20.41 9.82
N PHE A 38 10.85 20.14 8.54
CA PHE A 38 11.95 19.93 7.60
C PHE A 38 11.79 20.79 6.34
N CYS A 39 12.91 21.04 5.69
CA CYS A 39 13.02 21.82 4.47
C CYS A 39 13.45 20.91 3.32
N ILE A 40 12.81 21.10 2.17
CA ILE A 40 13.08 20.30 0.98
C ILE A 40 13.01 21.17 -0.27
N SER A 41 13.99 21.03 -1.14
CA SER A 41 14.03 21.68 -2.46
C SER A 41 13.18 20.94 -3.48
N ASP A 42 13.01 19.63 -3.28
CA ASP A 42 12.37 18.76 -4.25
C ASP A 42 10.87 18.97 -4.30
N HIS A 43 10.34 18.77 -5.50
CA HIS A 43 8.91 18.77 -5.76
C HIS A 43 8.19 17.73 -4.87
N TYR A 44 8.77 16.54 -4.72
CA TYR A 44 8.24 15.44 -3.92
C TYR A 44 9.15 15.12 -2.73
N VAL A 45 8.57 14.80 -1.58
CA VAL A 45 9.29 14.43 -0.34
C VAL A 45 10.12 13.17 -0.58
N MET A 46 9.55 12.22 -1.32
CA MET A 46 10.17 10.93 -1.59
C MET A 46 11.26 10.99 -2.66
N GLN A 47 11.37 12.07 -3.45
CA GLN A 47 12.30 12.16 -4.57
C GLN A 47 13.76 12.06 -4.13
N SER A 48 14.25 12.96 -3.27
CA SER A 48 15.60 12.87 -2.70
C SER A 48 15.87 11.56 -1.99
N TYR A 49 14.87 11.02 -1.27
CA TYR A 49 15.07 9.77 -0.52
C TYR A 49 15.40 8.60 -1.46
N PHE A 50 14.63 8.42 -2.53
CA PHE A 50 14.84 7.33 -3.48
C PHE A 50 16.03 7.55 -4.43
N THR A 51 16.45 8.80 -4.67
CA THR A 51 17.65 9.07 -5.48
C THR A 51 18.95 8.91 -4.69
N THR A 52 18.94 9.13 -3.36
CA THR A 52 20.17 9.20 -2.55
C THR A 52 20.43 7.99 -1.68
N GLN A 53 19.40 7.33 -1.13
CA GLN A 53 19.60 6.44 0.03
C GLN A 53 19.34 4.96 -0.23
N SER A 54 18.33 4.55 -1.02
CA SER A 54 18.12 3.15 -1.42
C SER A 54 16.91 2.95 -2.35
N SER A 55 16.86 1.82 -3.04
CA SER A 55 15.71 1.38 -3.86
C SER A 55 14.53 0.84 -3.04
N SER A 56 14.66 0.70 -1.72
CA SER A 56 13.63 0.18 -0.82
C SER A 56 13.44 1.06 0.41
N LEU A 57 12.20 1.37 0.74
CA LEU A 57 11.83 2.26 1.84
C LEU A 57 11.94 1.59 3.22
N ASN A 58 12.85 2.08 4.07
CA ASN A 58 12.97 1.71 5.48
C ASN A 58 12.46 2.86 6.38
N GLU A 59 11.61 2.56 7.38
CA GLU A 59 11.03 3.58 8.27
C GLU A 59 12.11 4.33 9.09
N LEU A 60 13.08 3.62 9.66
CA LEU A 60 14.12 4.23 10.51
C LEU A 60 15.05 5.12 9.68
N GLU A 61 15.37 4.67 8.48
CA GLU A 61 16.18 5.43 7.53
C GLU A 61 15.43 6.68 7.06
N PHE A 62 14.15 6.54 6.70
CA PHE A 62 13.32 7.65 6.29
C PHE A 62 13.15 8.70 7.40
N ARG A 63 12.93 8.28 8.66
CA ARG A 63 12.91 9.22 9.79
C ARG A 63 14.25 9.93 9.97
N SER A 64 15.35 9.21 9.80
CA SER A 64 16.69 9.79 9.87
C SER A 64 16.94 10.79 8.74
N PHE A 65 16.48 10.47 7.52
CA PHE A 65 16.49 11.37 6.37
C PHE A 65 15.74 12.67 6.64
N LEU A 66 14.53 12.60 7.18
CA LEU A 66 13.75 13.79 7.53
C LEU A 66 14.46 14.65 8.59
N ARG A 67 15.06 14.02 9.61
CA ARG A 67 15.82 14.73 10.66
C ARG A 67 17.06 15.44 10.13
N LEU A 68 17.73 14.88 9.12
CA LEU A 68 18.90 15.50 8.49
C LEU A 68 18.54 16.74 7.66
N ARG A 69 17.27 16.93 7.31
CA ARG A 69 16.76 18.03 6.49
C ARG A 69 16.12 19.15 7.32
N GLN A 70 16.62 19.38 8.54
CA GLN A 70 16.12 20.44 9.40
C GLN A 70 16.37 21.82 8.77
N CYS A 71 15.36 22.69 8.80
CA CYS A 71 15.47 24.04 8.26
C CYS A 71 16.52 24.87 9.01
N SER A 72 17.27 25.72 8.30
CA SER A 72 18.33 26.57 8.88
C SER A 72 17.80 27.70 9.79
N GLU A 73 16.51 28.03 9.69
CA GLU A 73 15.86 29.07 10.49
C GLU A 73 14.74 28.49 11.36
N ASN A 74 14.87 28.65 12.68
CA ASN A 74 13.79 28.46 13.64
C ASN A 74 12.85 29.67 13.58
N ILE A 75 11.90 29.67 12.65
CA ILE A 75 10.75 30.56 12.79
C ILE A 75 9.87 29.96 13.88
N SER A 76 9.84 30.63 15.03
CA SER A 76 8.88 30.31 16.09
C SER A 76 7.48 30.49 15.52
N TYR A 77 6.79 29.38 15.31
CA TYR A 77 5.32 29.40 15.20
C TYR A 77 4.77 29.67 16.60
N GLU A 78 4.99 30.88 17.13
CA GLU A 78 4.17 31.37 18.22
C GLU A 78 2.73 31.43 17.68
N ASP A 79 1.81 30.76 18.36
CA ASP A 79 0.36 30.71 18.13
C ASP A 79 -0.21 29.78 17.04
N ALA A 80 0.56 28.88 16.43
CA ALA A 80 -0.06 27.80 15.66
C ALA A 80 -0.35 26.60 16.58
N PRO A 81 -1.62 26.25 16.87
CA PRO A 81 -1.90 24.97 17.52
C PRO A 81 -1.29 23.87 16.65
N PRO A 82 -0.72 22.80 17.25
CA PRO A 82 -0.15 21.71 16.48
C PRO A 82 -1.21 21.26 15.49
N ALA A 83 -0.91 21.37 14.19
CA ALA A 83 -1.80 20.87 13.17
C ALA A 83 -1.94 19.37 13.43
N VAL A 84 -3.09 18.96 13.96
CA VAL A 84 -3.38 17.54 14.21
C VAL A 84 -4.22 17.07 13.04
N ALA A 85 -3.59 16.28 12.17
CA ALA A 85 -4.31 15.42 11.25
C ALA A 85 -4.73 14.15 12.00
N MET A 86 -6.01 13.81 11.89
CA MET A 86 -6.54 12.56 12.43
C MET A 86 -7.06 11.71 11.28
N LEU A 87 -6.52 10.51 11.15
CA LEU A 87 -7.06 9.50 10.26
C LEU A 87 -8.43 9.07 10.81
N GLN A 88 -9.50 9.33 10.06
CA GLN A 88 -10.86 9.02 10.49
C GLN A 88 -11.35 7.68 10.00
N HIS A 89 -11.19 7.44 8.70
CA HIS A 89 -11.70 6.25 8.06
C HIS A 89 -10.74 5.79 6.98
N ARG A 90 -10.63 4.47 6.84
CA ARG A 90 -9.79 3.83 5.85
C ARG A 90 -10.44 2.53 5.44
N ASP A 91 -10.60 2.32 4.14
CA ASP A 91 -11.26 1.14 3.60
C ASP A 91 -10.73 0.78 2.21
N ILE A 92 -10.93 -0.48 1.80
CA ILE A 92 -10.64 -0.94 0.46
C ILE A 92 -11.93 -1.33 -0.25
N THR A 93 -12.18 -0.69 -1.40
CA THR A 93 -13.43 -0.83 -2.16
C THR A 93 -13.17 -1.38 -3.55
N GLY A 94 -14.18 -2.03 -4.14
CA GLY A 94 -14.09 -2.69 -5.44
C GLY A 94 -13.84 -4.20 -5.34
N GLU A 95 -13.73 -4.84 -6.50
CA GLU A 95 -13.64 -6.30 -6.63
C GLU A 95 -12.47 -6.71 -7.53
N GLY A 96 -12.02 -7.96 -7.41
CA GLY A 96 -10.93 -8.49 -8.22
C GLY A 96 -9.55 -7.92 -7.86
N SER A 97 -8.68 -7.84 -8.86
CA SER A 97 -7.29 -7.38 -8.74
C SER A 97 -7.12 -5.86 -8.82
N HIS A 98 -8.15 -5.12 -9.25
CA HIS A 98 -8.15 -3.66 -9.26
C HIS A 98 -9.12 -3.13 -8.21
N ARG A 99 -8.61 -2.45 -7.18
CA ARG A 99 -9.38 -1.92 -6.06
C ARG A 99 -8.99 -0.47 -5.78
N HIS A 100 -9.73 0.17 -4.90
CA HIS A 100 -9.42 1.52 -4.46
C HIS A 100 -9.26 1.58 -2.95
N LEU A 101 -8.16 2.17 -2.50
CA LEU A 101 -7.97 2.54 -1.11
C LEU A 101 -8.60 3.91 -0.85
N LEU A 102 -9.63 3.94 -0.02
CA LEU A 102 -10.24 5.16 0.48
C LEU A 102 -9.56 5.55 1.80
N THR A 103 -9.03 6.77 1.84
CA THR A 103 -8.39 7.34 3.03
C THR A 103 -9.04 8.67 3.34
N THR A 104 -9.64 8.78 4.52
CA THR A 104 -10.33 9.96 5.01
C THR A 104 -9.59 10.54 6.20
N ILE A 105 -9.13 11.78 6.05
CA ILE A 105 -8.32 12.50 7.02
C ILE A 105 -9.07 13.75 7.44
N LYS A 106 -9.26 13.93 8.75
CA LYS A 106 -9.80 15.18 9.29
C LYS A 106 -8.67 16.06 9.77
N LEU A 107 -8.58 17.24 9.18
CA LEU A 107 -7.67 18.29 9.63
C LEU A 107 -8.37 19.14 10.69
N ARG A 108 -7.73 19.34 11.84
CA ARG A 108 -8.20 20.36 12.77
C ARG A 108 -8.01 21.77 12.19
N PRO A 109 -8.83 22.74 12.62
CA PRO A 109 -8.69 24.13 12.22
C PRO A 109 -7.25 24.62 12.34
N PHE A 110 -6.70 25.06 11.23
CA PHE A 110 -5.38 25.68 11.17
C PHE A 110 -5.55 27.16 10.82
N HIS A 111 -4.75 28.03 11.43
CA HIS A 111 -4.95 29.47 11.27
C HIS A 111 -4.57 29.87 9.83
N SER A 112 -5.48 30.54 9.13
CA SER A 112 -5.39 30.86 7.68
C SER A 112 -4.20 31.74 7.27
N LYS A 113 -3.36 32.18 8.20
CA LYS A 113 -2.15 32.97 7.96
C LYS A 113 -0.88 32.13 7.80
N SER A 114 -0.95 30.83 8.06
CA SER A 114 0.16 29.93 7.82
C SER A 114 0.42 29.77 6.33
N GLN A 115 1.69 29.78 5.90
CA GLN A 115 2.08 29.51 4.51
C GLN A 115 1.88 28.04 4.09
N LEU A 116 1.45 27.16 5.01
CA LEU A 116 1.25 25.73 4.75
C LEU A 116 -0.19 25.47 4.27
N HIS A 117 -0.34 25.25 2.96
CA HIS A 117 -1.64 25.10 2.29
C HIS A 117 -1.79 23.76 1.57
N GLU A 118 -0.87 22.85 1.81
CA GLU A 118 -0.82 21.58 1.12
C GLU A 118 -0.70 20.41 2.11
N LEU A 119 -1.58 19.43 1.96
CA LEU A 119 -1.45 18.13 2.59
C LEU A 119 -0.72 17.18 1.65
N VAL A 120 0.44 16.68 2.07
CA VAL A 120 1.16 15.61 1.40
C VAL A 120 0.89 14.31 2.14
N ILE A 121 0.39 13.31 1.41
CA ILE A 121 0.07 11.98 1.91
C ILE A 121 1.03 11.00 1.25
N VAL A 122 1.84 10.32 2.04
CA VAL A 122 2.76 9.29 1.57
C VAL A 122 2.22 7.92 1.97
N GLU A 123 1.76 7.18 0.97
CA GLU A 123 1.14 5.88 1.11
C GLU A 123 2.15 4.78 0.78
N ARG A 124 2.50 3.97 1.79
CA ARG A 124 3.48 2.88 1.66
C ARG A 124 2.77 1.61 1.25
N LEU A 125 2.92 1.19 0.00
CA LEU A 125 2.20 0.03 -0.51
C LEU A 125 2.80 -1.28 0.00
N PRO A 126 1.97 -2.26 0.43
CA PRO A 126 2.44 -3.57 0.82
C PRO A 126 3.00 -4.33 -0.39
N LEU A 127 3.82 -5.36 -0.13
CA LEU A 127 4.34 -6.22 -1.20
C LEU A 127 3.20 -6.87 -1.99
N GLY A 128 3.38 -6.93 -3.31
CA GLY A 128 2.36 -7.49 -4.21
C GLY A 128 1.19 -6.55 -4.51
N VAL A 129 1.25 -5.28 -4.11
CA VAL A 129 0.32 -4.23 -4.50
C VAL A 129 1.09 -3.08 -5.12
N PHE A 130 0.54 -2.46 -6.16
CA PHE A 130 1.09 -1.26 -6.78
C PHE A 130 -0.03 -0.29 -7.18
N ALA A 131 0.34 0.95 -7.48
CA ALA A 131 -0.55 1.91 -8.13
C ALA A 131 0.01 2.19 -9.53
N ASP A 132 -0.86 2.19 -10.54
CA ASP A 132 -0.45 2.43 -11.93
C ASP A 132 -0.15 3.93 -12.15
N PRO A 133 1.09 4.31 -12.49
CA PRO A 133 1.44 5.71 -12.77
C PRO A 133 0.59 6.35 -13.88
N PHE A 134 0.15 5.59 -14.88
CA PHE A 134 -0.67 6.11 -15.97
C PHE A 134 -2.09 6.46 -15.49
N GLU A 135 -2.67 5.62 -14.64
CA GLU A 135 -3.97 5.88 -14.02
C GLU A 135 -3.90 7.10 -13.08
N LEU A 136 -2.85 7.19 -12.27
CA LEU A 136 -2.62 8.32 -11.37
C LEU A 136 -2.44 9.63 -12.13
N HIS A 137 -1.70 9.62 -13.23
CA HIS A 137 -1.57 10.79 -14.10
C HIS A 137 -2.92 11.23 -14.68
N SER A 138 -3.81 10.29 -15.03
CA SER A 138 -5.18 10.64 -15.45
C SER A 138 -5.97 11.32 -14.33
N LEU A 139 -5.83 10.86 -13.08
CA LEU A 139 -6.47 11.48 -11.91
C LEU A 139 -5.95 12.89 -11.64
N GLN A 140 -4.64 13.12 -11.81
CA GLN A 140 -4.04 14.45 -11.73
C GLN A 140 -4.58 15.38 -12.82
N GLN A 141 -4.66 14.93 -14.08
CA GLN A 141 -5.23 15.72 -15.18
C GLN A 141 -6.69 16.12 -14.93
N ARG A 142 -7.46 15.25 -14.27
CA ARG A 142 -8.85 15.50 -13.86
C ARG A 142 -8.97 16.32 -12.57
N ARG A 143 -7.85 16.80 -12.01
CA ARG A 143 -7.76 17.57 -10.77
C ARG A 143 -8.31 16.85 -9.54
N ALA A 144 -8.28 15.51 -9.53
CA ALA A 144 -8.59 14.74 -8.33
C ALA A 144 -7.48 14.90 -7.28
N PHE A 145 -6.24 15.01 -7.75
CA PHE A 145 -5.06 15.37 -6.95
C PHE A 145 -4.43 16.63 -7.54
N ARG A 146 -3.76 17.42 -6.70
CA ARG A 146 -2.95 18.54 -7.19
C ARG A 146 -1.72 18.01 -7.90
N ASP A 147 -1.06 17.06 -7.25
CA ASP A 147 0.02 16.28 -7.83
C ASP A 147 0.07 14.87 -7.25
N VAL A 148 0.72 13.96 -7.96
CA VAL A 148 0.87 12.57 -7.52
C VAL A 148 2.06 11.90 -8.22
N SER A 149 2.85 11.15 -7.46
CA SER A 149 3.95 10.37 -8.02
C SER A 149 4.11 9.03 -7.30
N VAL A 150 4.68 8.06 -8.02
CA VAL A 150 5.01 6.73 -7.51
C VAL A 150 6.53 6.58 -7.47
N PHE A 151 7.04 6.08 -6.36
CA PHE A 151 8.46 5.81 -6.13
C PHE A 151 8.68 4.35 -5.74
N GLY A 152 9.89 3.83 -5.95
CA GLY A 152 10.23 2.42 -5.71
C GLY A 152 9.93 1.54 -6.92
N ASP A 153 9.33 0.37 -6.71
CA ASP A 153 9.03 -0.57 -7.79
C ASP A 153 7.78 -0.17 -8.59
N THR A 154 8.00 0.31 -9.81
CA THR A 154 6.96 0.73 -10.75
C THR A 154 6.80 -0.22 -11.95
N ASP A 155 7.47 -1.37 -11.95
CA ASP A 155 7.38 -2.32 -13.06
C ASP A 155 6.05 -3.07 -13.00
N LEU A 156 5.11 -2.73 -13.88
CA LEU A 156 3.74 -3.26 -13.85
C LEU A 156 3.67 -4.77 -14.16
N GLU A 157 4.71 -5.32 -14.80
CA GLU A 157 4.72 -6.71 -15.29
C GLU A 157 5.33 -7.70 -14.29
N GLN A 158 6.01 -7.22 -13.25
CA GLN A 158 6.66 -8.11 -12.29
C GLN A 158 5.66 -8.87 -11.38
N PRO A 159 5.84 -10.18 -11.17
CA PRO A 159 5.06 -10.93 -10.20
C PRO A 159 5.45 -10.56 -8.77
N SER A 160 4.58 -10.82 -7.79
CA SER A 160 4.81 -10.36 -6.41
C SER A 160 6.09 -10.91 -5.76
N ILE A 161 6.52 -12.12 -6.15
CA ILE A 161 7.73 -12.79 -5.65
C ILE A 161 9.03 -12.12 -6.10
N ARG A 162 8.99 -11.31 -7.17
CA ARG A 162 10.14 -10.55 -7.69
C ARG A 162 10.01 -9.05 -7.49
N SER A 163 8.80 -8.56 -7.20
CA SER A 163 8.57 -7.15 -6.95
C SER A 163 9.08 -6.68 -5.60
N ASN A 164 9.48 -5.42 -5.53
CA ASN A 164 9.74 -4.70 -4.29
C ASN A 164 8.52 -3.81 -3.91
N ARG A 165 8.61 -3.09 -2.80
CA ARG A 165 7.59 -2.14 -2.39
C ARG A 165 7.66 -0.86 -3.21
N SER A 166 6.50 -0.24 -3.37
CA SER A 166 6.37 1.10 -3.92
C SER A 166 5.67 2.03 -2.94
N VAL A 167 5.80 3.32 -3.21
CA VAL A 167 5.28 4.40 -2.38
C VAL A 167 4.55 5.36 -3.30
N VAL A 168 3.36 5.77 -2.91
CA VAL A 168 2.62 6.81 -3.63
C VAL A 168 2.63 8.07 -2.78
N GLU A 169 3.16 9.16 -3.33
CA GLU A 169 3.08 10.49 -2.74
C GLU A 169 1.97 11.27 -3.42
N ILE A 170 1.00 11.74 -2.64
CA ILE A 170 -0.22 12.41 -3.12
C ILE A 170 -0.25 13.81 -2.50
N HIS A 171 -0.41 14.81 -3.36
CA HIS A 171 -0.44 16.22 -3.00
C HIS A 171 -1.88 16.74 -3.12
N VAL A 172 -2.42 17.25 -2.01
CA VAL A 172 -3.80 17.76 -1.94
C VAL A 172 -3.78 19.22 -1.48
N GLU A 173 -4.46 20.09 -2.21
CA GLU A 173 -4.62 21.50 -1.83
C GLU A 173 -5.66 21.62 -0.69
N ILE A 174 -5.30 22.31 0.38
CA ILE A 174 -6.16 22.51 1.55
C ILE A 174 -6.91 23.83 1.39
N ASN A 175 -8.19 23.73 1.03
CA ASN A 175 -9.09 24.89 0.95
C ASN A 175 -9.90 25.02 2.24
N GLY A 176 -9.24 25.42 3.33
CA GLY A 176 -9.86 25.67 4.63
C GLY A 176 -9.88 24.45 5.57
N ASN A 177 -10.77 24.50 6.57
CA ASN A 177 -10.88 23.45 7.58
C ASN A 177 -11.85 22.37 7.10
N GLY A 178 -11.46 21.10 7.17
CA GLY A 178 -12.37 20.06 6.70
C GLY A 178 -11.83 18.64 6.74
N GLU A 179 -12.69 17.76 6.25
CA GLU A 179 -12.42 16.36 5.99
C GLU A 179 -11.94 16.21 4.54
N ILE A 180 -10.78 15.60 4.36
CA ILE A 180 -10.17 15.32 3.07
C ILE A 180 -10.31 13.82 2.83
N SER A 181 -10.93 13.46 1.71
CA SER A 181 -11.06 12.07 1.29
C SER A 181 -10.30 11.82 0.00
N VAL A 182 -9.40 10.86 0.02
CA VAL A 182 -8.53 10.46 -1.10
C VAL A 182 -8.89 9.04 -1.50
N LYS A 183 -9.07 8.82 -2.80
CA LYS A 183 -9.36 7.52 -3.39
C LYS A 183 -8.20 7.12 -4.31
N LEU A 184 -7.34 6.24 -3.83
CA LEU A 184 -6.15 5.78 -4.54
C LEU A 184 -6.44 4.46 -5.28
N PRO A 185 -6.34 4.39 -6.63
CA PRO A 185 -6.46 3.13 -7.35
C PRO A 185 -5.24 2.24 -7.09
N LEU A 186 -5.50 0.94 -6.90
CA LEU A 186 -4.52 -0.07 -6.51
C LEU A 186 -4.74 -1.35 -7.30
N HIS A 187 -3.63 -1.94 -7.74
CA HIS A 187 -3.58 -3.16 -8.51
C HIS A 187 -2.82 -4.23 -7.73
N ALA A 188 -3.38 -5.43 -7.68
CA ALA A 188 -2.75 -6.60 -7.09
C ALA A 188 -1.86 -7.31 -8.13
N ARG A 189 -0.60 -7.55 -7.76
CA ARG A 189 0.29 -8.44 -8.51
C ARG A 189 -0.12 -9.89 -8.29
N TYR A 190 0.24 -10.75 -9.24
CA TYR A 190 0.08 -12.20 -9.11
C TYR A 190 0.77 -12.70 -7.85
N GLN A 191 -0.02 -13.31 -6.98
CA GLN A 191 0.43 -13.83 -5.69
C GLN A 191 0.95 -15.26 -5.84
N PRO A 192 1.90 -15.70 -4.99
CA PRO A 192 2.35 -17.09 -4.97
C PRO A 192 1.21 -17.99 -4.51
N ILE A 193 1.16 -19.22 -5.03
CA ILE A 193 0.13 -20.20 -4.67
C ILE A 193 0.18 -20.50 -3.17
N GLY A 194 -0.99 -20.43 -2.53
CA GLY A 194 -1.15 -20.64 -1.09
C GLY A 194 -2.12 -21.77 -0.76
N GLU A 195 -2.20 -22.12 0.52
CA GLU A 195 -3.11 -23.17 1.02
C GLU A 195 -4.57 -22.67 1.09
N SER A 196 -4.79 -21.41 1.46
CA SER A 196 -6.11 -20.80 1.65
C SER A 196 -6.78 -20.32 0.36
N GLY A 197 -6.05 -20.28 -0.76
CA GLY A 197 -6.50 -19.66 -2.01
C GLY A 197 -6.37 -18.13 -2.05
N TYR A 198 -5.96 -17.49 -0.95
CA TYR A 198 -5.81 -16.03 -0.83
C TYR A 198 -4.50 -15.65 -0.16
N SER A 199 -3.89 -14.56 -0.63
CA SER A 199 -2.77 -13.87 -0.01
C SER A 199 -3.29 -12.63 0.71
N ARG A 200 -2.99 -12.51 2.01
CA ARG A 200 -3.47 -11.42 2.85
C ARG A 200 -2.41 -10.32 2.90
N VAL A 201 -2.73 -9.14 2.39
CA VAL A 201 -1.89 -7.94 2.51
C VAL A 201 -2.54 -6.93 3.43
N GLU A 202 -1.73 -6.28 4.27
CA GLU A 202 -2.19 -5.30 5.26
C GLU A 202 -1.58 -3.94 4.95
N PHE A 203 -2.44 -2.93 4.88
CA PHE A 203 -2.03 -1.55 4.69
C PHE A 203 -1.73 -0.90 6.03
N GLY A 204 -0.57 -0.25 6.11
CA GLY A 204 -0.21 0.62 7.24
C GLY A 204 -0.96 1.94 7.20
N GLU A 205 -0.77 2.76 8.23
CA GLU A 205 -1.18 4.16 8.19
C GLU A 205 -0.29 4.95 7.21
N PRO A 206 -0.80 6.01 6.56
CA PRO A 206 0.01 6.83 5.68
C PRO A 206 0.85 7.80 6.50
N ASP A 207 1.99 8.22 5.95
CA ASP A 207 2.71 9.37 6.51
C ASP A 207 2.06 10.65 6.00
N LEU A 208 1.86 11.61 6.91
CA LEU A 208 1.15 12.86 6.66
C LEU A 208 2.06 14.05 6.94
N PHE A 209 2.14 14.95 5.97
CA PHE A 209 2.91 16.19 6.06
C PHE A 209 2.06 17.37 5.66
N LEU A 210 2.27 18.50 6.33
CA LEU A 210 1.66 19.77 5.98
C LEU A 210 2.75 20.68 5.42
N CYS A 211 2.69 20.98 4.13
CA CYS A 211 3.74 21.70 3.43
C CYS A 211 3.28 23.07 2.93
N SER A 212 4.25 23.97 2.81
CA SER A 212 4.12 25.19 2.03
C SER A 212 4.02 24.86 0.54
N ARG A 213 3.30 25.71 -0.20
CA ARG A 213 3.13 25.52 -1.64
C ARG A 213 4.49 25.64 -2.33
N HIS A 214 4.84 24.65 -3.13
CA HIS A 214 6.00 24.76 -4.00
C HIS A 214 5.73 25.79 -5.11
N VAL A 215 6.60 26.79 -5.24
CA VAL A 215 6.52 27.82 -6.28
C VAL A 215 7.68 27.61 -7.26
N PRO A 216 7.44 27.06 -8.47
CA PRO A 216 8.51 26.64 -9.39
C PRO A 216 9.38 27.78 -9.97
N LYS A 217 9.09 29.05 -9.64
CA LYS A 217 9.72 30.22 -10.29
C LYS A 217 10.90 30.80 -9.53
N GLU A 218 11.20 30.30 -8.33
CA GLU A 218 12.35 30.75 -7.54
C GLU A 218 13.31 29.56 -7.37
N GLU A 219 14.40 29.55 -8.14
CA GLU A 219 15.37 28.44 -8.25
C GLU A 219 16.10 28.06 -6.93
N HIS A 220 15.72 28.61 -5.78
CA HIS A 220 16.37 28.36 -4.51
C HIS A 220 15.43 28.36 -3.29
N GLU A 221 14.10 28.36 -3.48
CA GLU A 221 13.18 28.30 -2.34
C GLU A 221 12.96 26.86 -1.86
N GLU A 222 13.50 26.53 -0.69
CA GLU A 222 13.17 25.31 0.04
C GLU A 222 11.71 25.41 0.54
N ARG A 223 10.88 24.42 0.21
CA ARG A 223 9.56 24.31 0.83
C ARG A 223 9.72 23.77 2.25
N ARG A 224 9.03 24.43 3.18
CA ARG A 224 8.90 23.99 4.57
C ARG A 224 7.75 23.00 4.71
N CYS A 225 7.98 21.91 5.43
CA CYS A 225 7.01 20.87 5.71
C CYS A 225 7.02 20.52 7.20
N LEU A 226 5.82 20.47 7.78
CA LEU A 226 5.57 20.01 9.13
C LEU A 226 5.17 18.54 9.10
N VAL A 227 5.82 17.72 9.93
CA VAL A 227 5.42 16.33 10.13
C VAL A 227 4.16 16.26 11.00
N LEU A 228 3.07 15.71 10.46
CA LEU A 228 1.82 15.51 11.20
C LEU A 228 1.76 14.09 11.79
N SER A 229 2.16 13.10 10.99
CA SER A 229 2.23 11.70 11.39
C SER A 229 3.26 10.99 10.52
N VAL A 230 4.25 10.35 11.14
CA VAL A 230 5.20 9.47 10.44
C VAL A 230 5.34 8.18 11.24
N GLY A 231 5.16 7.06 10.52
CA GLY A 231 5.20 5.72 11.08
C GLY A 231 3.96 5.31 11.86
N ARG A 232 3.92 4.05 12.32
CA ARG A 232 2.77 3.45 13.01
C ARG A 232 2.57 4.04 14.42
N SER A 233 2.09 5.28 14.51
CA SER A 233 1.31 5.66 15.69
C SER A 233 0.12 4.73 15.70
N LYS A 234 -0.09 3.94 16.76
CA LYS A 234 -1.30 3.12 16.86
C LYS A 234 -2.48 4.06 17.09
N THR A 235 -2.96 4.74 16.05
CA THR A 235 -4.26 5.36 16.13
C THR A 235 -5.32 4.26 16.11
N GLN A 236 -6.51 4.59 16.59
CA GLN A 236 -7.63 3.67 16.69
C GLN A 236 -8.13 3.16 15.32
N ALA A 237 -7.59 3.68 14.22
CA ALA A 237 -7.90 3.24 12.86
C ALA A 237 -7.44 1.78 12.67
N ARG A 238 -8.41 0.92 12.38
CA ARG A 238 -8.14 -0.49 12.07
C ARG A 238 -7.27 -0.57 10.82
N SER A 239 -6.27 -1.45 10.83
CA SER A 239 -5.51 -1.73 9.63
C SER A 239 -6.43 -2.27 8.54
N VAL A 240 -6.23 -1.80 7.31
CA VAL A 240 -7.02 -2.24 6.15
C VAL A 240 -6.37 -3.48 5.58
N VAL A 241 -7.18 -4.50 5.36
CA VAL A 241 -6.73 -5.82 4.91
C VAL A 241 -7.33 -6.08 3.54
N TRP A 242 -6.50 -6.51 2.60
CA TRP A 242 -6.92 -6.99 1.31
C TRP A 242 -6.54 -8.45 1.14
N GLU A 243 -7.56 -9.29 0.91
CA GLU A 243 -7.37 -10.68 0.51
C GLU A 243 -7.32 -10.76 -1.02
N ILE A 244 -6.13 -11.00 -1.55
CA ILE A 244 -5.85 -11.12 -2.97
C ILE A 244 -5.92 -12.60 -3.36
N PRO A 245 -6.72 -13.00 -4.36
CA PRO A 245 -6.75 -14.38 -4.82
C PRO A 245 -5.36 -14.87 -5.27
N ALA A 246 -4.94 -16.03 -4.77
CA ALA A 246 -3.60 -16.59 -4.98
C ALA A 246 -3.60 -18.03 -5.55
N GLY A 247 -4.77 -18.61 -5.80
CA GLY A 247 -4.88 -20.02 -6.23
C GLY A 247 -4.68 -20.98 -5.05
N ILE A 248 -5.37 -22.12 -5.10
CA ILE A 248 -5.39 -23.12 -4.02
C ILE A 248 -4.41 -24.24 -4.37
N ARG A 249 -3.41 -24.47 -3.51
CA ARG A 249 -2.36 -25.45 -3.77
C ARG A 249 -2.90 -26.87 -3.99
N SER A 250 -3.88 -27.30 -3.21
CA SER A 250 -4.47 -28.64 -3.30
C SER A 250 -5.18 -28.92 -4.64
N HIS A 251 -5.60 -27.88 -5.37
CA HIS A 251 -6.24 -28.03 -6.67
C HIS A 251 -5.24 -28.08 -7.83
N THR A 252 -3.96 -27.76 -7.59
CA THR A 252 -2.94 -27.61 -8.64
C THR A 252 -2.83 -28.84 -9.53
N GLU A 253 -2.71 -30.04 -8.94
CA GLU A 253 -2.56 -31.28 -9.70
C GLU A 253 -3.81 -31.60 -10.52
N TYR A 254 -4.99 -31.53 -9.90
CA TYR A 254 -6.26 -31.79 -10.55
C TYR A 254 -6.50 -30.84 -11.73
N VAL A 255 -6.34 -29.53 -11.51
CA VAL A 255 -6.51 -28.51 -12.54
C VAL A 255 -5.50 -28.72 -13.67
N SER A 256 -4.25 -29.07 -13.35
CA SER A 256 -3.21 -29.34 -14.35
C SER A 256 -3.56 -30.54 -15.24
N VAL A 257 -3.99 -31.66 -14.66
CA VAL A 257 -4.36 -32.88 -15.40
C VAL A 257 -5.56 -32.61 -16.31
N VAL A 258 -6.63 -32.00 -15.77
CA VAL A 258 -7.84 -31.70 -16.55
C VAL A 258 -7.53 -30.74 -17.70
N THR A 259 -6.77 -29.67 -17.42
CA THR A 259 -6.37 -28.69 -18.45
C THR A 259 -5.51 -29.33 -19.53
N PHE A 260 -4.56 -30.20 -19.14
CA PHE A 260 -3.72 -30.93 -20.08
C PHE A 260 -4.54 -31.85 -20.99
N VAL A 261 -5.43 -32.67 -20.43
CA VAL A 261 -6.29 -33.56 -21.21
C VAL A 261 -7.19 -32.76 -22.16
N ALA A 262 -7.82 -31.68 -21.66
CA ALA A 262 -8.65 -30.82 -22.48
C ALA A 262 -7.86 -30.17 -23.63
N ALA A 263 -6.63 -29.70 -23.38
CA ALA A 263 -5.76 -29.12 -24.39
C ALA A 263 -5.35 -30.15 -25.45
N VAL A 264 -4.99 -31.38 -25.05
CA VAL A 264 -4.64 -32.46 -25.99
C VAL A 264 -5.83 -32.84 -26.85
N LEU A 265 -7.00 -33.06 -26.27
CA LEU A 265 -8.21 -33.39 -27.02
C LEU A 265 -8.60 -32.26 -27.99
N SER A 266 -8.45 -31.00 -27.57
CA SER A 266 -8.69 -29.84 -28.43
C SER A 266 -7.73 -29.80 -29.60
N ALA A 267 -6.43 -30.01 -29.36
CA ALA A 267 -5.41 -30.06 -30.41
C ALA A 267 -5.66 -31.19 -31.42
N VAL A 268 -5.99 -32.39 -30.94
CA VAL A 268 -6.35 -33.53 -31.80
C VAL A 268 -7.59 -33.22 -32.63
N SER A 269 -8.62 -32.62 -32.02
CA SER A 269 -9.86 -32.26 -32.72
C SER A 269 -9.59 -31.26 -33.85
N ILE A 270 -8.76 -30.24 -33.59
CA ILE A 270 -8.35 -29.25 -34.60
C ILE A 270 -7.58 -29.93 -35.74
N LEU A 271 -6.64 -30.82 -35.43
CA LEU A 271 -5.86 -31.55 -36.44
C LEU A 271 -6.76 -32.43 -37.32
N VAL A 272 -7.65 -33.21 -36.71
CA VAL A 272 -8.60 -34.08 -37.43
C VAL A 272 -9.52 -33.26 -38.32
N ALA A 273 -10.11 -32.18 -37.79
CA ALA A 273 -10.97 -31.29 -38.56
C ALA A 273 -10.23 -30.67 -39.76
N SER A 274 -8.97 -30.28 -39.57
CA SER A 274 -8.12 -29.72 -40.63
C SER A 274 -7.84 -30.74 -41.73
N VAL A 275 -7.47 -31.98 -41.38
CA VAL A 275 -7.22 -33.06 -42.37
C VAL A 275 -8.48 -33.46 -43.12
N LEU A 276 -9.63 -33.52 -42.43
CA LEU A 276 -10.91 -33.82 -43.08
C LEU A 276 -11.32 -32.70 -44.04
N SER A 277 -11.09 -31.43 -43.67
CA SER A 277 -11.43 -30.27 -44.51
C SER A 277 -10.59 -30.24 -45.79
N THR A 278 -9.27 -30.48 -45.70
CA THR A 278 -8.40 -30.53 -46.88
C THR A 278 -8.75 -31.70 -47.81
N LYS A 279 -9.15 -32.85 -47.24
CA LYS A 279 -9.62 -33.99 -48.03
C LYS A 279 -10.93 -33.68 -48.78
N VAL A 280 -11.87 -32.98 -48.14
CA VAL A 280 -13.12 -32.53 -48.78
C VAL A 280 -12.85 -31.56 -49.93
N GLU A 281 -11.91 -30.63 -49.77
CA GLU A 281 -11.53 -29.68 -50.82
C GLU A 281 -10.83 -30.38 -52.00
N SER A 282 -9.93 -31.33 -51.72
CA SER A 282 -9.31 -32.17 -52.75
C SER A 282 -10.35 -32.97 -53.54
N CYS A 283 -11.32 -33.60 -52.87
CA CYS A 283 -12.40 -34.35 -53.52
C CYS A 283 -13.39 -33.48 -54.32
N LYS A 284 -13.58 -32.21 -53.96
CA LYS A 284 -14.37 -31.27 -54.78
C LYS A 284 -13.66 -30.95 -56.09
N ASN A 285 -12.34 -30.71 -56.04
CA ASN A 285 -11.56 -30.38 -57.23
C ASN A 285 -11.43 -31.57 -58.20
N THR A 286 -11.45 -32.82 -57.73
CA THR A 286 -11.38 -34.01 -58.62
C THR A 286 -12.69 -34.31 -59.35
N LYS A 287 -13.84 -33.82 -58.88
CA LYS A 287 -15.15 -34.07 -59.51
C LYS A 287 -15.52 -33.05 -60.61
N GLN A 288 -14.66 -32.04 -60.85
CA GLN A 288 -14.85 -31.01 -61.88
C GLN A 288 -13.98 -31.22 -63.13
N LEU A 289 -13.26 -32.35 -63.24
CA LEU A 289 -12.56 -32.78 -64.46
C LEU A 289 -13.37 -33.82 -65.24
#